data_AF-A0A1J1GK65-F1
#
_entry.id   AF-A0A1J1GK65-F1
#
_cell.length_a   1.000
_cell.length_b   1.000
_cell.length_c   1.000
_cell.angle_alpha   90.00
_cell.angle_beta   90.00
_cell.angle_gamma   90.00
#
_symmetry.space_group_name_H-M   'P 1'
#
loop_
_entity.id
_entity.type
_entity.pdbx_description
1 polymer ?
#
loop_
_entity_poly.entity_id
_entity_poly.type
_entity_poly.pdbx_seq_one_letter_code
_entity_poly.pdbx_strand_id
1 'polypeptide(L)'
;NKYKPINNVSSEFQFKCNISRRLVEPEEDMNDRNSDETISRPELLSLWESNQKYEERRFDETLQFLLEQLHKEAPSYNIGEDEKTRMWSSFLKDAYRCASDAKYILRMKLEDLVRSGSCTREEGKKFLDFSTYQWGKLRYITEKEFWNRLDRSRRSNFNLFS
;
A
#
# COMPACT_ATOMS: atom_id res chain seq x y z
N ASN A 1 36.38 8.25 13.26
CA ASN A 1 35.01 7.70 13.41
C ASN A 1 34.11 8.21 12.30
N LYS A 2 34.04 7.47 11.18
CA LYS A 2 33.08 7.72 10.09
C LYS A 2 31.80 6.95 10.40
N TYR A 3 30.75 7.65 10.80
CA TYR A 3 29.42 7.06 10.94
C TYR A 3 28.93 6.60 9.55
N LYS A 4 28.70 5.29 9.39
CA LYS A 4 27.92 4.76 8.26
C LYS A 4 26.46 5.16 8.47
N PRO A 5 25.74 5.63 7.44
CA PRO A 5 24.30 5.84 7.57
C PRO A 5 23.62 4.47 7.54
N ILE A 6 23.33 3.94 8.73
CA ILE A 6 22.32 2.91 8.94
C ILE A 6 20.99 3.67 8.99
N ASN A 7 20.02 3.30 8.15
CA ASN A 7 18.63 3.81 8.06
C ASN A 7 18.25 4.63 6.82
N ASN A 8 18.39 4.07 5.60
CA ASN A 8 17.73 4.66 4.42
C ASN A 8 16.63 3.77 3.79
N VAL A 9 16.52 2.50 4.19
CA VAL A 9 15.56 1.56 3.60
C VAL A 9 14.11 1.87 4.01
N SER A 10 13.87 2.24 5.28
CA SER A 10 12.53 2.60 5.75
C SER A 10 12.03 3.89 5.07
N SER A 11 12.91 4.86 4.84
CA SER A 11 12.58 6.11 4.14
C SER A 11 12.31 5.90 2.65
N GLU A 12 13.06 5.02 1.98
CA GLU A 12 12.86 4.73 0.56
C GLU A 12 11.55 3.95 0.31
N PHE A 13 11.21 3.00 1.18
CA PHE A 13 9.94 2.29 1.10
C PHE A 13 8.75 3.22 1.34
N GLN A 14 8.81 4.05 2.38
CA GLN A 14 7.78 5.07 2.66
C GLN A 14 7.64 6.07 1.50
N PHE A 15 8.75 6.48 0.89
CA PHE A 15 8.72 7.35 -0.28
C PHE A 15 8.03 6.69 -1.48
N LYS A 16 8.30 5.40 -1.75
CA LYS A 16 7.64 4.67 -2.84
C LYS A 16 6.14 4.51 -2.61
N CYS A 17 5.74 4.26 -1.36
CA CYS A 17 4.35 4.17 -0.93
C CYS A 17 3.61 5.50 -0.92
N ASN A 18 4.29 6.63 -1.19
CA ASN A 18 3.66 7.94 -1.13
C ASN A 18 2.52 8.06 -2.18
N ILE A 19 1.33 8.35 -1.68
CA ILE A 19 0.13 8.59 -2.47
C ILE A 19 0.20 10.04 -2.96
N SER A 20 0.44 10.23 -4.25
CA SER A 20 0.47 11.57 -4.83
C SER A 20 -0.92 12.22 -4.77
N ARG A 21 -0.98 13.54 -4.56
CA ARG A 21 -2.24 14.29 -4.41
C ARG A 21 -3.09 14.35 -5.67
N ARG A 22 -2.54 14.03 -6.84
CA ARG A 22 -3.25 14.14 -8.12
C ARG A 22 -4.21 12.96 -8.30
N LEU A 23 -5.50 13.27 -8.32
CA LEU A 23 -6.50 12.38 -8.93
C LEU A 23 -6.10 12.23 -10.40
N VAL A 24 -5.95 11.00 -10.86
CA VAL A 24 -5.74 10.73 -12.29
C VAL A 24 -7.06 11.07 -12.98
N GLU A 25 -7.01 11.94 -13.98
CA GLU A 25 -8.14 12.20 -14.86
C GLU A 25 -8.39 10.92 -15.68
N PRO A 26 -9.56 10.28 -15.58
CA PRO A 26 -9.87 9.12 -16.41
C PRO A 26 -10.16 9.57 -17.84
N GLU A 27 -9.83 8.71 -18.81
CA GLU A 27 -10.29 8.86 -20.19
C GLU A 27 -11.83 8.87 -20.22
N GLU A 28 -12.40 9.84 -20.94
CA GLU A 28 -13.84 10.12 -20.98
C GLU A 28 -14.62 8.94 -21.60
N ASP A 29 -15.19 8.08 -20.75
CA ASP A 29 -16.21 7.13 -21.19
C ASP A 29 -17.58 7.83 -21.19
N MET A 30 -17.87 8.46 -22.34
CA MET A 30 -19.10 9.18 -22.65
C MET A 30 -20.29 8.21 -22.78
N ASN A 31 -20.89 7.76 -21.67
CA ASN A 31 -22.29 7.27 -21.67
C ASN A 31 -22.97 7.02 -20.32
N ASP A 32 -22.52 7.60 -19.21
CA ASP A 32 -23.20 7.41 -17.92
C ASP A 32 -24.34 8.43 -17.74
N ARG A 33 -25.57 8.04 -18.09
CA ARG A 33 -26.77 8.91 -18.11
C ARG A 33 -27.19 9.47 -16.73
N ASN A 34 -26.46 9.14 -15.66
CA ASN A 34 -26.72 9.55 -14.28
C ASN A 34 -25.57 10.37 -13.65
N SER A 35 -24.66 10.94 -14.46
CA SER A 35 -23.49 11.72 -13.97
C SER A 35 -23.86 12.92 -13.09
N ASP A 36 -25.02 13.54 -13.37
CA ASP A 36 -25.51 14.73 -12.64
C ASP A 36 -26.23 14.39 -11.33
N GLU A 37 -26.53 13.11 -11.06
CA GLU A 37 -27.14 12.72 -9.79
C GLU A 37 -26.13 12.86 -8.64
N THR A 38 -26.54 13.52 -7.57
CA THR A 38 -25.70 13.70 -6.38
C THR A 38 -25.71 12.46 -5.49
N ILE A 39 -24.56 12.09 -4.95
CA ILE A 39 -24.42 11.12 -3.87
C ILE A 39 -24.20 11.83 -2.55
N SER A 40 -24.93 11.41 -1.51
CA SER A 40 -24.83 12.02 -0.19
C SER A 40 -23.55 11.60 0.54
N ARG A 41 -23.07 12.45 1.46
CA ARG A 41 -21.91 12.13 2.31
C ARG A 41 -22.04 10.78 3.04
N PRO A 42 -23.16 10.46 3.74
CA PRO A 42 -23.30 9.17 4.43
C PRO A 42 -23.22 7.97 3.47
N GLU A 43 -23.81 8.11 2.29
CA GLU A 43 -23.82 7.05 1.28
C GLU A 43 -22.42 6.77 0.71
N LEU A 44 -21.70 7.82 0.29
CA LEU A 44 -20.34 7.63 -0.23
C LEU A 44 -19.37 7.13 0.86
N LEU A 45 -19.52 7.59 2.10
CA LEU A 45 -18.74 7.07 3.24
C LEU A 45 -18.96 5.58 3.45
N SER A 46 -20.22 5.13 3.41
CA SER A 46 -20.57 3.70 3.56
C SER A 46 -19.98 2.84 2.43
N LEU A 47 -20.04 3.32 1.19
CA LEU A 47 -19.44 2.65 0.04
C LEU A 47 -17.91 2.56 0.18
N TRP A 48 -17.27 3.67 0.55
CA TRP A 48 -15.82 3.70 0.74
C TRP A 48 -15.37 2.81 1.90
N GLU A 49 -16.07 2.80 3.04
CA GLU A 49 -15.74 1.94 4.18
C GLU A 49 -15.87 0.45 3.83
N SER A 50 -16.87 0.08 3.05
CA SER A 50 -17.05 -1.28 2.55
C SER A 50 -15.90 -1.68 1.62
N ASN A 51 -15.54 -0.81 0.67
CA ASN A 51 -14.41 -1.02 -0.23
C ASN A 51 -13.08 -1.10 0.55
N GLN A 52 -12.89 -0.24 1.54
CA GLN A 52 -11.68 -0.19 2.35
C GLN A 52 -11.49 -1.48 3.15
N LYS A 53 -12.54 -2.04 3.75
CA LYS A 53 -12.48 -3.34 4.45
C LYS A 53 -12.08 -4.48 3.50
N TYR A 54 -12.58 -4.44 2.27
CA TYR A 54 -12.22 -5.41 1.24
C TYR A 54 -10.74 -5.28 0.85
N GLU A 55 -10.25 -4.06 0.62
CA GLU A 55 -8.86 -3.80 0.25
C GLU A 55 -7.86 -4.08 1.39
N GLU A 56 -8.24 -3.81 2.65
CA GLU A 56 -7.47 -4.19 3.85
C GLU A 56 -7.31 -5.72 3.92
N ARG A 57 -8.39 -6.49 3.70
CA ARG A 57 -8.31 -7.96 3.66
C ARG A 57 -7.33 -8.45 2.59
N ARG A 58 -7.40 -7.90 1.37
CA ARG A 58 -6.48 -8.28 0.28
C ARG A 58 -5.04 -7.93 0.59
N PHE A 59 -4.81 -6.83 1.33
CA PHE A 59 -3.49 -6.46 1.79
C PHE A 59 -2.96 -7.49 2.80
N ASP A 60 -3.78 -7.91 3.76
CA ASP A 60 -3.42 -8.95 4.74
C ASP A 60 -3.15 -10.30 4.06
N GLU A 61 -3.97 -10.70 3.08
CA GLU A 61 -3.75 -11.90 2.25
C GLU A 61 -2.40 -11.83 1.50
N THR A 62 -2.05 -10.65 0.99
CA THR A 62 -0.74 -10.43 0.36
C THR A 62 0.39 -10.61 1.37
N LEU A 63 0.27 -10.05 2.57
CA LEU A 63 1.27 -10.22 3.62
C LEU A 63 1.41 -11.68 4.05
N GLN A 64 0.30 -12.41 4.19
CA GLN A 64 0.33 -13.84 4.51
C GLN A 64 1.06 -14.63 3.42
N PHE A 65 0.77 -14.38 2.15
CA PHE A 65 1.48 -15.00 1.04
C PHE A 65 2.99 -14.72 1.09
N LEU A 66 3.41 -13.48 1.37
CA LEU A 66 4.82 -13.11 1.45
C LEU A 66 5.53 -13.78 2.65
N LEU A 67 4.84 -13.97 3.77
CA LEU A 67 5.36 -14.74 4.90
C LEU A 67 5.62 -16.21 4.50
N GLU A 68 4.68 -16.82 3.79
CA GLU A 68 4.85 -18.18 3.26
C GLU A 68 6.04 -18.25 2.31
N GLN A 69 6.21 -17.27 1.42
CA GLN A 69 7.39 -17.17 0.55
C GLN A 69 8.68 -17.03 1.35
N LEU A 70 8.69 -16.24 2.43
CA LEU A 70 9.86 -16.13 3.29
C LEU A 70 10.26 -17.49 3.88
N HIS A 71 9.31 -18.25 4.41
CA HIS A 71 9.58 -19.57 4.96
C HIS A 71 10.10 -20.54 3.90
N LYS A 72 9.54 -20.48 2.69
CA LYS A 72 9.92 -21.33 1.57
C LYS A 72 11.32 -21.02 1.04
N GLU A 73 11.63 -19.73 0.87
CA GLU A 73 12.88 -19.30 0.22
C GLU A 73 14.04 -19.23 1.22
N ALA A 74 13.83 -18.90 2.49
CA ALA A 74 14.91 -18.70 3.46
C ALA A 74 16.02 -19.78 3.49
N PRO A 75 15.73 -21.09 3.34
CA PRO A 75 16.78 -22.11 3.25
C PRO A 75 17.74 -21.90 2.07
N SER A 76 17.24 -21.49 0.90
CA SER A 76 18.08 -21.25 -0.29
C SER A 76 18.96 -20.00 -0.17
N TYR A 77 18.62 -19.11 0.78
CA TYR A 77 19.36 -17.88 1.10
C TYR A 77 20.23 -18.03 2.38
N ASN A 78 20.24 -19.22 2.99
CA ASN A 78 20.91 -19.51 4.27
C ASN A 78 20.48 -18.55 5.41
N ILE A 79 19.19 -18.18 5.44
CA ILE A 79 18.64 -17.27 6.44
C ILE A 79 18.12 -18.10 7.64
N GLY A 80 18.73 -17.88 8.81
CA GLY A 80 18.33 -18.53 10.06
C GLY A 80 17.01 -17.99 10.63
N GLU A 81 16.44 -18.69 11.63
CA GLU A 81 15.15 -18.33 12.23
C GLU A 81 15.13 -16.90 12.79
N ASP A 82 16.14 -16.53 13.57
CA ASP A 82 16.23 -15.19 14.18
C ASP A 82 16.30 -14.07 13.14
N GLU A 83 16.97 -14.31 12.02
CA GLU A 83 17.07 -13.35 10.93
C GLU A 83 15.74 -13.23 10.19
N LYS A 84 15.05 -14.36 9.90
CA LYS A 84 13.70 -14.35 9.34
C LYS A 84 12.75 -13.55 10.22
N THR A 85 12.68 -13.83 11.52
CA THR A 85 11.80 -13.13 12.46
C THR A 85 12.07 -11.64 12.48
N ARG A 86 13.34 -11.23 12.50
CA ARG A 86 13.75 -9.82 12.50
C ARG A 86 13.38 -9.11 11.20
N MET A 87 13.68 -9.74 10.06
CA MET A 87 13.37 -9.20 8.75
C MET A 87 11.86 -9.06 8.55
N TRP A 88 11.10 -10.10 8.90
CA TRP A 88 9.64 -10.09 8.81
C TRP A 88 9.04 -9.02 9.71
N SER A 89 9.45 -8.94 10.98
CA SER A 89 8.93 -7.95 11.93
C SER A 89 9.18 -6.52 11.46
N SER A 90 10.39 -6.23 10.96
CA SER A 90 10.73 -4.90 10.42
C SER A 90 9.95 -4.59 9.15
N PHE A 91 9.78 -5.57 8.25
CA PHE A 91 9.01 -5.42 7.02
C PHE A 91 7.53 -5.16 7.32
N LEU A 92 6.94 -5.96 8.19
CA LEU A 92 5.53 -5.87 8.57
C LEU A 92 5.21 -4.51 9.19
N LYS A 93 6.10 -4.00 10.06
CA LYS A 93 5.98 -2.67 10.66
C LYS A 93 5.94 -1.57 9.59
N ASP A 94 6.85 -1.62 8.62
CA ASP A 94 6.91 -0.65 7.54
C ASP A 94 5.66 -0.75 6.64
N ALA A 95 5.20 -1.96 6.32
CA ALA A 95 4.04 -2.23 5.48
C ALA A 95 2.76 -1.67 6.09
N TYR A 96 2.48 -1.97 7.37
CA TYR A 96 1.30 -1.43 8.06
C TYR A 96 1.36 0.08 8.26
N ARG A 97 2.56 0.65 8.45
CA ARG A 97 2.70 2.12 8.47
C ARG A 97 2.26 2.73 7.15
N CYS A 98 2.69 2.17 6.02
CA CYS A 98 2.29 2.65 4.69
C CYS A 98 0.78 2.48 4.44
N ALA A 99 0.18 1.37 4.90
CA ALA A 99 -1.26 1.17 4.83
C ALA A 99 -2.04 2.19 5.66
N SER A 100 -1.55 2.51 6.87
CA SER A 100 -2.15 3.52 7.73
C SER A 100 -2.08 4.92 7.11
N ASP A 101 -0.92 5.30 6.58
CA ASP A 101 -0.72 6.58 5.88
C ASP A 101 -1.64 6.67 4.65
N ALA A 102 -1.76 5.59 3.88
CA ALA A 102 -2.63 5.50 2.72
C ALA A 102 -4.10 5.74 3.09
N LYS A 103 -4.58 5.02 4.10
CA LYS A 103 -5.94 5.14 4.64
C LYS A 103 -6.23 6.56 5.13
N TYR A 104 -5.29 7.18 5.84
CA TYR A 104 -5.44 8.55 6.31
C TYR A 104 -5.58 9.54 5.14
N ILE A 105 -4.72 9.44 4.12
CA ILE A 105 -4.76 10.32 2.95
C ILE A 105 -6.09 10.15 2.18
N LEU A 106 -6.54 8.91 2.00
CA LEU A 106 -7.81 8.61 1.33
C LEU A 106 -9.00 9.17 2.12
N ARG A 107 -9.00 9.04 3.45
CA ARG A 107 -10.03 9.64 4.30
C ARG A 107 -10.08 11.16 4.14
N MET A 108 -8.92 11.83 4.20
CA MET A 108 -8.85 13.28 4.06
C MET A 108 -9.39 13.75 2.69
N LYS A 109 -9.07 13.02 1.62
CA LYS A 109 -9.60 13.29 0.27
C LYS A 109 -11.11 13.10 0.18
N LEU A 110 -11.65 12.05 0.80
CA LEU A 110 -13.08 11.82 0.85
C LEU A 110 -13.81 12.95 1.59
N GLU A 111 -13.32 13.33 2.76
CA GLU A 111 -13.91 14.40 3.57
C GLU A 111 -13.90 15.74 2.84
N ASP A 112 -12.85 16.04 2.06
CA ASP A 112 -12.79 17.23 1.22
C ASP A 112 -13.81 17.18 0.07
N LEU A 113 -13.93 16.03 -0.60
CA LEU A 113 -14.87 15.81 -1.70
C LEU A 113 -16.33 16.03 -1.27
N VAL A 114 -16.70 15.56 -0.08
CA VAL A 114 -18.08 15.67 0.44
C VAL A 114 -18.26 16.76 1.49
N ARG A 115 -17.36 17.75 1.51
CA ARG A 115 -17.35 18.84 2.51
C ARG A 115 -18.65 19.66 2.51
N SER A 116 -19.29 19.80 1.36
CA SER A 116 -20.61 20.46 1.20
C SER A 116 -21.80 19.54 1.55
N GLY A 117 -21.55 18.30 1.99
CA GLY A 117 -22.56 17.30 2.34
C GLY A 117 -22.89 16.30 1.22
N SER A 118 -22.45 16.55 -0.01
CA SER A 118 -22.63 15.66 -1.16
C SER A 118 -21.59 15.95 -2.24
N CYS A 119 -21.46 15.05 -3.21
CA CYS A 119 -20.75 15.28 -4.47
C CYS A 119 -21.55 14.68 -5.63
N THR A 120 -21.13 14.89 -6.86
CA THR A 120 -21.72 14.16 -8.00
C THR A 120 -21.37 12.66 -7.90
N ARG A 121 -22.20 11.79 -8.48
CA ARG A 121 -21.89 10.36 -8.57
C ARG A 121 -20.60 10.11 -9.34
N GLU A 122 -20.32 10.90 -10.37
CA GLU A 122 -19.08 10.82 -11.14
C GLU A 122 -17.85 11.08 -10.25
N GLU A 123 -17.85 12.15 -9.45
CA GLU A 123 -16.78 12.43 -8.51
C GLU A 123 -16.62 11.32 -7.46
N GLY A 124 -17.73 10.80 -6.95
CA GLY A 124 -17.73 9.68 -6.01
C GLY A 124 -17.10 8.42 -6.62
N LYS A 125 -17.48 8.08 -7.85
CA LYS A 125 -16.89 6.95 -8.60
C LYS A 125 -15.40 7.16 -8.84
N LYS A 126 -15.00 8.33 -9.35
CA LYS A 126 -13.57 8.68 -9.55
C LYS A 126 -12.76 8.52 -8.27
N PHE A 127 -13.32 8.94 -7.14
CA PHE A 127 -12.68 8.76 -5.83
C PHE A 127 -12.56 7.29 -5.44
N LEU A 128 -13.61 6.47 -5.61
CA LEU A 128 -13.58 5.04 -5.30
C LEU A 128 -12.56 4.29 -6.18
N ASP A 129 -12.53 4.58 -7.48
CA ASP A 129 -11.56 4.00 -8.42
C ASP A 129 -10.13 4.40 -8.04
N PHE A 130 -9.91 5.68 -7.70
CA PHE A 130 -8.63 6.16 -7.19
C PHE A 130 -8.24 5.44 -5.90
N SER A 131 -9.16 5.27 -4.95
CA SER A 131 -8.93 4.56 -3.69
C SER A 131 -8.47 3.12 -3.95
N THR A 132 -9.19 2.39 -4.80
CA THR A 132 -8.85 1.02 -5.20
C THR A 132 -7.48 0.95 -5.88
N TYR A 133 -7.17 1.89 -6.77
CA TYR A 133 -5.86 2.00 -7.41
C TYR A 133 -4.73 2.19 -6.38
N GLN A 134 -4.91 3.07 -5.39
CA GLN A 134 -3.89 3.30 -4.37
C GLN A 134 -3.60 2.05 -3.53
N TRP A 135 -4.64 1.29 -3.17
CA TRP A 135 -4.47 0.00 -2.49
C TRP A 135 -3.76 -1.04 -3.35
N GLY A 136 -4.09 -1.11 -4.65
CA GLY A 136 -3.37 -1.95 -5.61
C GLY A 136 -1.90 -1.59 -5.72
N LYS A 137 -1.59 -0.29 -5.81
CA LYS A 137 -0.22 0.23 -5.85
C LYS A 137 0.54 -0.10 -4.55
N LEU A 138 -0.10 0.05 -3.39
CA LEU A 138 0.49 -0.29 -2.09
C LEU A 138 0.87 -1.77 -2.02
N ARG A 139 -0.02 -2.69 -2.42
CA ARG A 139 0.29 -4.12 -2.49
C ARG A 139 1.50 -4.41 -3.37
N TYR A 140 1.51 -3.86 -4.58
CA TYR A 140 2.62 -4.03 -5.52
C TYR A 140 3.97 -3.56 -4.95
N ILE A 141 3.99 -2.38 -4.32
CA ILE A 141 5.23 -1.84 -3.71
C ILE A 141 5.66 -2.69 -2.51
N THR A 142 4.70 -3.15 -1.71
CA THR A 142 4.93 -4.03 -0.56
C THR A 142 5.59 -5.33 -0.97
N GLU A 143 5.04 -6.01 -1.99
CA GLU A 143 5.65 -7.21 -2.57
C GLU A 143 7.04 -6.92 -3.14
N LYS A 144 7.20 -5.86 -3.92
CA LYS A 144 8.50 -5.49 -4.50
C LYS A 144 9.56 -5.24 -3.43
N GLU A 145 9.21 -4.54 -2.36
CA GLU A 145 10.16 -4.27 -1.26
C GLU A 145 10.50 -5.53 -0.48
N PHE A 146 9.54 -6.44 -0.27
CA PHE A 146 9.81 -7.74 0.32
C PHE A 146 10.91 -8.49 -0.45
N TRP A 147 10.74 -8.64 -1.77
CA TRP A 147 11.72 -9.33 -2.61
C TRP A 147 13.08 -8.62 -2.62
N ASN A 148 13.09 -7.28 -2.65
CA ASN A 148 14.34 -6.51 -2.54
C ASN A 148 15.06 -6.78 -1.22
N ARG A 149 14.35 -6.91 -0.09
CA ARG A 149 14.96 -7.20 1.22
C ARG A 149 15.53 -8.61 1.24
N LEU A 150 14.79 -9.59 0.74
CA LEU A 150 15.23 -10.97 0.64
C LEU A 150 16.51 -11.11 -0.22
N ASP A 151 16.55 -10.44 -1.38
CA ASP A 151 17.72 -10.41 -2.26
C ASP A 151 18.94 -9.75 -1.63
N ARG A 152 18.73 -8.68 -0.85
CA ARG A 152 19.82 -8.01 -0.12
C ARG A 152 20.42 -8.95 0.93
N SER A 153 19.59 -9.70 1.66
CA SER A 153 20.06 -10.72 2.62
C SER A 153 20.92 -11.79 1.94
N ARG A 154 20.60 -12.18 0.69
CA ARG A 154 21.44 -13.09 -0.11
C ARG A 154 22.85 -12.54 -0.29
N ARG A 155 22.96 -11.28 -0.73
CA ARG A 155 24.24 -10.65 -1.09
C ARG A 155 25.13 -10.43 0.13
N SER A 156 24.55 -10.11 1.28
CA SER A 156 25.29 -10.02 2.54
C SER A 156 25.86 -11.38 2.96
N ASN A 157 25.12 -12.47 2.77
CA ASN A 157 25.59 -13.81 3.12
C ASN A 157 26.70 -14.28 2.18
N PHE A 158 26.62 -14.02 0.87
CA PHE A 158 27.69 -14.37 -0.08
C PHE A 158 29.04 -13.69 0.21
N ASN A 159 29.02 -12.42 0.66
CA ASN A 159 30.24 -11.67 1.00
C ASN A 159 30.87 -12.07 2.35
N LEU A 160 30.22 -12.92 3.15
CA LEU A 160 30.78 -13.46 4.39
C LEU A 160 31.57 -14.76 4.15
N PHE A 161 31.41 -15.38 2.98
CA PHE A 161 32.06 -16.65 2.61
C PHE A 161 33.02 -16.51 1.41
N SER A 162 33.38 -15.29 1.02
CA SER A 162 34.42 -14.98 0.02
C SER A 162 35.61 -14.27 0.67
#